data_AF-A0A965MRN1-F1
#
_entry.id   AF-A0A965MRN1-F1
#
_cell.length_a   1.000
_cell.length_b   1.000
_cell.length_c   1.000
_cell.angle_alpha   90.00
_cell.angle_beta   90.00
_cell.angle_gamma   90.00
#
_symmetry.space_group_name_H-M   'P 1'
#
loop_
_entity.id
_entity.type
_entity.pdbx_description
1 polymer ?
#
loop_
_entity_poly.entity_id
_entity_poly.type
_entity_poly.pdbx_seq_one_letter_code
_entity_poly.pdbx_strand_id
1 'polypeptide(L)'
;MSEFNKLTYDELIQINDELRYTIDNLKKQLAEYEKCTARVYAPNKSYKELEEKLANFEEEKQKEINRLVDTMAQVNKEIQSLSQTNYNLKSTNINLEQTIEQQNVVITLAAGYISSTPQFSNTHPINVKKWLMGGME
;
A
#
# COMPACT_ATOMS: atom_id res chain seq x y z
N MET A 1 -3.04 64.17 55.50
CA MET A 1 -3.52 65.43 54.89
C MET A 1 -2.30 66.22 54.46
N SER A 2 -2.09 66.64 53.23
CA SER A 2 -2.72 66.40 51.94
C SER A 2 -1.72 67.01 50.94
N GLU A 3 -1.02 66.22 50.12
CA GLU A 3 -0.11 66.75 49.08
C GLU A 3 -0.86 67.60 48.03
N PHE A 4 -2.20 67.62 48.09
CA PHE A 4 -3.05 68.51 47.32
C PHE A 4 -2.97 69.99 47.71
N ASN A 5 -2.31 70.37 48.81
CA ASN A 5 -2.19 71.78 49.24
C ASN A 5 -1.10 72.59 48.50
N LYS A 6 -0.53 72.09 47.39
CA LYS A 6 0.49 72.81 46.60
C LYS A 6 0.19 72.93 45.11
N LEU A 7 -0.90 72.36 44.62
CA LEU A 7 -1.27 72.46 43.21
C LEU A 7 -2.14 73.69 42.99
N THR A 8 -1.73 74.52 42.04
CA THR A 8 -2.52 75.62 41.51
C THR A 8 -3.73 75.09 40.75
N TYR A 9 -4.76 75.93 40.61
CA TYR A 9 -5.99 75.58 39.88
C TYR A 9 -5.71 75.14 38.44
N ASP A 10 -4.74 75.78 37.79
CA ASP A 10 -4.35 75.47 36.41
C ASP A 10 -3.67 74.09 36.31
N GLU A 11 -2.83 73.72 37.28
CA GLU A 11 -2.22 72.38 37.34
C GLU A 11 -3.27 71.28 37.57
N LEU A 12 -4.33 71.56 38.34
CA LEU A 12 -5.44 70.63 38.53
C LEU A 12 -6.26 70.44 37.25
N ILE A 13 -6.46 71.49 36.45
CA ILE A 13 -7.12 71.39 35.14
C ILE A 13 -6.28 70.54 34.19
N GLN A 14 -4.98 70.80 34.12
CA GLN A 14 -4.08 70.06 33.24
C GLN A 14 -4.05 68.56 33.58
N ILE A 15 -3.96 68.21 34.87
CA ILE A 15 -4.01 66.81 35.33
C ILE A 15 -5.35 66.15 34.95
N ASN A 16 -6.46 66.89 35.02
CA ASN A 16 -7.79 66.36 34.65
C ASN A 16 -7.88 66.05 33.15
N ASP A 17 -7.35 66.93 32.31
CA ASP A 17 -7.34 66.72 30.85
C ASP A 17 -6.42 65.57 30.44
N GLU A 18 -5.25 65.43 31.07
CA GLU A 18 -4.33 64.31 30.87
C GLU A 18 -4.96 62.97 31.32
N LEU A 19 -5.66 62.96 32.45
CA LEU A 19 -6.40 61.79 32.94
C LEU A 19 -7.54 61.41 31.99
N ARG A 20 -8.30 62.38 31.47
CA ARG A 20 -9.36 62.12 30.49
C ARG A 20 -8.81 61.52 29.20
N TYR A 21 -7.74 62.10 28.67
CA TYR A 21 -7.05 61.58 27.49
C TYR A 21 -6.58 60.14 27.70
N THR A 22 -5.98 59.88 28.86
CA THR A 22 -5.49 58.54 29.23
C THR A 22 -6.64 57.54 29.34
N ILE A 23 -7.75 57.91 29.98
CA ILE A 23 -8.94 57.07 30.11
C ILE A 23 -9.53 56.73 28.74
N ASP A 24 -9.64 57.70 27.83
CA ASP A 24 -10.19 57.48 26.51
C ASP A 24 -9.27 56.60 25.65
N ASN A 25 -7.96 56.74 25.79
CA ASN A 25 -6.99 55.88 25.13
C ASN A 25 -7.07 54.43 25.65
N LEU A 26 -7.17 54.25 26.96
CA LEU A 26 -7.32 52.92 27.59
C LEU A 26 -8.62 52.24 27.16
N LYS A 27 -9.73 52.97 27.04
CA LYS A 27 -11.00 52.42 26.52
C LYS A 27 -10.88 51.94 25.08
N LYS A 28 -10.18 52.68 24.22
CA LYS A 28 -9.93 52.27 22.84
C LYS A 28 -9.09 50.99 22.78
N GLN A 29 -8.01 50.93 23.56
CA GLN A 29 -7.17 49.74 23.64
C GLN A 29 -7.95 48.52 24.16
N LEU A 30 -8.78 48.69 25.20
CA LEU A 30 -9.63 47.62 25.72
C LEU A 30 -10.57 47.07 24.63
N ALA A 31 -11.22 47.94 23.87
CA ALA A 31 -12.13 47.54 22.78
C ALA A 31 -11.39 46.81 21.64
N GLU A 32 -10.13 47.18 21.35
CA GLU A 32 -9.29 46.46 20.39
C GLU A 32 -8.88 45.08 20.92
N TYR A 33 -8.49 44.98 22.19
CA TYR A 33 -8.18 43.71 22.83
C TYR A 33 -9.39 42.79 22.85
N GLU A 34 -10.58 43.26 23.19
CA GLU A 34 -11.83 42.48 23.18
C GLU A 34 -12.17 41.97 21.78
N LYS A 35 -11.98 42.78 20.73
CA LYS A 35 -12.17 42.34 19.34
C LYS A 35 -11.15 41.29 18.94
N CYS A 36 -9.91 41.43 19.38
CA CYS A 36 -8.83 40.51 19.06
C CYS A 36 -9.00 39.18 19.81
N THR A 37 -9.33 39.22 21.10
CA THR A 37 -9.65 38.02 21.88
C THR A 37 -10.92 37.35 21.36
N ALA A 38 -11.96 38.08 20.95
CA ALA A 38 -13.11 37.45 20.29
C ALA A 38 -12.75 36.74 18.98
N ARG A 39 -11.77 37.22 18.22
CA ARG A 39 -11.27 36.54 17.01
C ARG A 39 -10.40 35.32 17.31
N VAL A 40 -9.58 35.39 18.36
CA VAL A 40 -8.63 34.34 18.74
C VAL A 40 -9.30 33.24 19.58
N TYR A 41 -10.21 33.61 20.47
CA TYR A 41 -10.92 32.71 21.40
C TYR A 41 -12.33 32.33 20.97
N ALA A 42 -12.89 32.89 19.88
CA ALA A 42 -14.02 32.22 19.27
C ALA A 42 -13.55 30.80 18.92
N PRO A 43 -14.10 29.74 19.54
CA PRO A 43 -13.85 28.37 19.15
C PRO A 43 -14.56 28.23 17.82
N ASN A 44 -13.96 28.79 16.77
CA ASN A 44 -14.56 28.90 15.47
C ASN A 44 -14.66 27.45 15.01
N LYS A 45 -15.90 27.01 14.81
CA LYS A 45 -16.35 25.72 14.27
C LYS A 45 -15.35 25.07 13.31
N SER A 46 -14.64 25.88 12.52
CA SER A 46 -13.46 25.53 11.72
C SER A 46 -12.45 24.57 12.36
N TYR A 47 -12.03 24.75 13.62
CA TYR A 47 -11.03 23.85 14.23
C TYR A 47 -11.61 22.47 14.53
N LYS A 48 -12.82 22.44 15.12
CA LYS A 48 -13.52 21.18 15.38
C LYS A 48 -13.91 20.44 14.09
N GLU A 49 -14.34 21.18 13.07
CA GLU A 49 -14.62 20.62 11.74
C GLU A 49 -13.34 20.08 11.06
N LEU A 50 -12.18 20.70 11.29
CA LEU A 50 -10.90 20.19 10.80
C LEU A 50 -10.47 18.93 11.56
N GLU A 51 -10.63 18.90 12.89
CA GLU A 51 -10.37 17.72 13.72
C GLU A 51 -11.27 16.53 13.30
N GLU A 52 -12.57 16.77 13.10
CA GLU A 52 -13.51 15.75 12.62
C GLU A 52 -13.16 15.25 11.22
N LYS A 53 -12.75 16.15 10.30
CA LYS A 53 -12.28 15.75 8.97
C LYS A 53 -10.99 14.94 9.03
N LEU A 54 -10.04 15.31 9.88
CA LEU A 54 -8.80 14.57 10.10
C LEU A 54 -9.09 13.17 10.64
N ALA A 55 -9.94 13.05 11.66
CA ALA A 55 -10.32 11.76 12.24
C ALA A 55 -10.99 10.85 11.19
N ASN A 56 -11.94 11.38 10.41
CA ASN A 56 -12.59 10.62 9.35
C ASN A 56 -11.60 10.18 8.27
N PHE A 57 -10.68 11.06 7.88
CA PHE A 57 -9.65 10.75 6.89
C PHE A 57 -8.69 9.67 7.39
N GLU A 58 -8.27 9.73 8.65
CA GLU A 58 -7.43 8.69 9.28
C GLU A 58 -8.15 7.34 9.33
N GLU A 59 -9.44 7.32 9.68
CA GLU A 59 -10.24 6.09 9.68
C GLU A 59 -10.37 5.49 8.28
N GLU A 60 -10.66 6.31 7.27
CA GLU A 60 -10.72 5.89 5.86
C GLU A 60 -9.39 5.33 5.39
N LYS A 61 -8.28 6.01 5.71
CA LYS A 61 -6.94 5.52 5.36
C LYS A 61 -6.60 4.22 6.06
N GLN A 62 -6.97 4.05 7.31
CA GLN A 62 -6.74 2.79 8.00
C GLN A 62 -7.56 1.63 7.39
N LYS A 63 -8.80 1.90 6.97
CA LYS A 63 -9.62 0.91 6.24
C LYS A 63 -8.99 0.53 4.90
N GLU A 64 -8.47 1.51 4.16
CA GLU A 64 -7.75 1.29 2.89
C GLU A 64 -6.51 0.41 3.11
N ILE A 65 -5.70 0.75 4.14
CA ILE A 65 -4.50 -0.02 4.50
C ILE A 65 -4.88 -1.46 4.85
N ASN A 66 -5.92 -1.67 5.67
CA ASN A 66 -6.35 -3.02 6.03
C ASN A 66 -6.77 -3.83 4.81
N ARG A 67 -7.54 -3.24 3.87
CA ARG A 67 -7.92 -3.89 2.61
C ARG A 67 -6.70 -4.26 1.77
N LEU A 68 -5.70 -3.38 1.68
CA LEU A 68 -4.46 -3.65 0.95
C LEU A 68 -3.67 -4.78 1.59
N VAL A 69 -3.58 -4.82 2.93
CA VAL A 69 -2.93 -5.91 3.68
C VAL A 69 -3.62 -7.25 3.42
N ASP A 70 -4.94 -7.29 3.50
CA ASP A 70 -5.72 -8.51 3.23
C ASP A 70 -5.53 -8.99 1.78
N THR A 71 -5.56 -8.06 0.82
CA THR A 71 -5.33 -8.35 -0.59
C THR A 71 -3.92 -8.91 -0.81
N MET A 72 -2.89 -8.29 -0.21
CA MET A 72 -1.51 -8.78 -0.30
C MET A 72 -1.36 -10.17 0.31
N ALA A 73 -2.03 -10.45 1.44
CA ALA A 73 -2.01 -11.76 2.06
C ALA A 73 -2.65 -12.83 1.16
N GLN A 74 -3.75 -12.51 0.48
CA GLN A 74 -4.39 -13.41 -0.47
C GLN A 74 -3.51 -13.68 -1.69
N VAL A 75 -2.98 -12.63 -2.31
CA VAL A 75 -2.08 -12.76 -3.47
C VAL A 75 -0.85 -13.59 -3.13
N ASN A 76 -0.25 -13.40 -1.94
CA ASN A 76 0.88 -14.21 -1.50
C ASN A 76 0.54 -15.70 -1.36
N LYS A 77 -0.65 -16.05 -0.85
CA LYS A 77 -1.11 -17.45 -0.79
C LYS A 77 -1.27 -18.05 -2.18
N GLU A 78 -1.83 -17.30 -3.12
CA GLU A 78 -1.99 -17.74 -4.51
C GLU A 78 -0.63 -17.95 -5.19
N ILE A 79 0.32 -17.03 -5.01
CA ILE A 79 1.69 -17.16 -5.51
C ILE A 79 2.36 -18.42 -4.95
N GLN A 80 2.23 -18.69 -3.65
CA GLN A 80 2.78 -19.90 -3.03
C GLN A 80 2.17 -21.17 -3.63
N SER A 81 0.85 -21.21 -3.80
CA SER A 81 0.14 -22.33 -4.42
C SER A 81 0.59 -22.58 -5.86
N LEU A 82 0.69 -21.52 -6.66
CA LEU A 82 1.17 -21.59 -8.05
C LEU A 82 2.63 -22.05 -8.12
N SER A 83 3.48 -21.55 -7.22
CA SER A 83 4.88 -21.94 -7.15
C SER A 83 5.04 -23.43 -6.85
N GLN A 84 4.27 -23.96 -5.88
CA GLN A 84 4.26 -25.38 -5.57
C GLN A 84 3.76 -26.23 -6.75
N THR A 85 2.69 -25.78 -7.42
CA THR A 85 2.15 -26.45 -8.60
C THR A 85 3.19 -26.52 -9.72
N ASN A 86 3.88 -25.40 -9.97
CA ASN A 86 4.93 -25.33 -10.99
C ASN A 86 6.12 -26.25 -10.65
N TYR A 87 6.53 -26.32 -9.38
CA TYR A 87 7.56 -27.27 -8.94
C TYR A 87 7.15 -28.72 -9.22
N ASN A 88 5.92 -29.09 -8.88
CA ASN A 88 5.40 -30.43 -9.13
C ASN A 88 5.34 -30.74 -10.63
N LEU A 89 4.87 -29.81 -11.46
CA LEU A 89 4.84 -29.96 -12.91
C LEU A 89 6.24 -30.15 -13.50
N LYS A 90 7.23 -29.38 -13.06
CA LYS A 90 8.63 -29.56 -13.47
C LYS A 90 9.15 -30.95 -13.10
N SER A 91 8.90 -31.41 -11.88
CA SER A 91 9.29 -32.75 -11.46
C SER A 91 8.62 -33.84 -12.30
N THR A 92 7.33 -33.70 -12.59
CA THR A 92 6.61 -34.63 -13.45
C THR A 92 7.19 -34.63 -14.86
N ASN A 93 7.54 -33.46 -15.41
CA ASN A 93 8.12 -33.37 -16.74
C ASN A 93 9.48 -34.08 -16.82
N ILE A 94 10.35 -33.91 -15.82
CA ILE A 94 11.63 -34.64 -15.72
C ILE A 94 11.39 -36.15 -15.69
N ASN A 95 10.42 -36.63 -14.91
CA ASN A 95 10.10 -38.05 -14.84
C ASN A 95 9.57 -38.60 -16.17
N LEU A 96 8.76 -37.81 -16.89
CA LEU A 96 8.25 -38.17 -18.20
C LEU A 96 9.38 -38.22 -19.24
N GLU A 97 10.29 -37.25 -19.23
CA GLU A 97 11.47 -37.24 -20.10
C GLU A 97 12.33 -38.49 -19.89
N GLN A 98 12.59 -38.89 -18.64
CA GLN A 98 13.31 -40.12 -18.32
C GLN A 98 12.56 -41.38 -18.79
N THR A 99 11.24 -41.40 -18.61
CA THR A 99 10.41 -42.54 -19.06
C THR A 99 10.44 -42.68 -20.57
N ILE A 100 10.36 -41.57 -21.32
CA ILE A 100 10.47 -41.54 -22.78
C ILE A 100 11.85 -42.04 -23.22
N GLU A 101 12.93 -41.66 -22.53
CA GLU A 101 14.28 -42.15 -22.82
C GLU A 101 14.38 -43.67 -22.63
N GLN A 102 13.88 -44.19 -21.51
CA GLN A 102 13.83 -45.63 -21.24
C GLN A 102 13.02 -46.40 -22.28
N GLN A 103 11.85 -45.88 -22.66
CA GLN A 103 11.01 -46.47 -23.71
C GLN A 103 11.74 -46.48 -25.06
N ASN A 104 12.48 -45.42 -25.39
CA ASN A 104 13.28 -45.36 -26.62
C ASN A 104 14.37 -46.43 -26.66
N VAL A 105 15.00 -46.75 -25.54
CA VAL A 105 15.96 -47.86 -25.43
C VAL A 105 15.26 -49.19 -25.71
N VAL A 106 14.14 -49.46 -25.03
CA VAL A 106 13.36 -50.70 -25.21
C VAL A 106 12.90 -50.87 -26.66
N ILE A 107 12.36 -49.83 -27.28
CA ILE A 107 11.92 -49.84 -28.68
C ILE A 107 13.10 -50.13 -29.61
N THR A 108 14.26 -49.54 -29.35
CA THR A 108 15.46 -49.78 -30.16
C THR A 108 15.92 -51.24 -30.07
N LEU A 109 15.90 -51.82 -28.87
CA LEU A 109 16.22 -53.24 -28.67
C LEU A 109 15.19 -54.15 -29.36
N ALA A 110 13.90 -53.87 -29.21
CA ALA A 110 12.83 -54.62 -29.87
C ALA A 110 12.96 -54.56 -31.39
N ALA A 111 13.24 -53.38 -31.96
CA ALA A 111 13.45 -53.22 -33.39
C ALA A 111 14.64 -54.03 -33.90
N GLY A 112 15.76 -54.05 -33.16
CA GLY A 112 16.91 -54.90 -33.48
C GLY A 112 16.58 -56.39 -33.46
N TYR A 113 15.84 -56.84 -32.44
CA TYR A 113 15.39 -58.22 -32.34
C TYR A 113 14.45 -58.61 -33.48
N ILE A 114 13.43 -57.79 -33.78
CA ILE A 114 12.47 -58.06 -34.85
C ILE A 114 13.19 -58.15 -36.20
N SER A 115 14.07 -57.21 -36.53
CA SER A 115 14.86 -57.25 -37.77
C SER A 115 15.77 -58.47 -37.89
N SER A 116 16.15 -59.10 -36.78
CA SER A 116 16.93 -60.35 -36.79
C SER A 116 16.08 -61.60 -37.04
N THR A 117 14.74 -61.49 -37.00
CA THR A 117 13.85 -62.62 -37.28
C THR A 117 13.71 -62.89 -38.78
N PRO A 118 13.56 -64.16 -39.22
CA PRO A 118 13.50 -64.50 -40.64
C PRO A 118 12.43 -63.74 -41.43
N GLN A 119 11.29 -63.46 -40.80
CA GLN A 119 10.13 -62.77 -41.38
C GLN A 119 10.42 -61.30 -41.73
N PHE A 120 11.37 -60.67 -41.04
CA PHE A 120 11.74 -59.26 -41.21
C PHE A 120 13.21 -59.08 -41.57
N SER A 121 13.89 -60.14 -42.02
CA SER A 121 15.33 -60.18 -42.30
C SER A 121 15.80 -59.19 -43.37
N ASN A 122 14.89 -58.72 -44.22
CA ASN A 122 15.12 -57.69 -45.23
C ASN A 122 14.77 -56.27 -44.75
N THR A 123 14.29 -56.08 -43.51
CA THR A 123 13.83 -54.80 -42.98
C THR A 123 14.86 -54.25 -41.99
N HIS A 124 15.41 -53.08 -42.30
CA HIS A 124 16.40 -52.42 -41.45
C HIS A 124 15.80 -52.03 -40.07
N PRO A 125 16.50 -52.20 -38.93
CA PRO A 125 15.99 -51.90 -37.58
C PRO A 125 15.42 -50.49 -37.41
N ILE A 126 15.99 -49.50 -38.10
CA ILE A 126 15.47 -48.11 -38.08
C ILE A 126 14.04 -48.03 -38.65
N ASN A 127 13.73 -48.80 -39.69
CA ASN A 127 12.39 -48.82 -40.29
C ASN A 127 11.39 -49.50 -39.36
N VAL A 128 11.80 -50.60 -38.69
CA VAL A 128 11.00 -51.25 -37.65
C VAL A 128 10.77 -50.31 -36.47
N LYS A 129 11.78 -49.58 -36.02
CA LYS A 129 11.65 -48.57 -34.96
C LYS A 129 10.66 -47.46 -35.34
N LYS A 130 10.75 -46.92 -36.56
CA LYS A 130 9.79 -45.92 -37.06
C LYS A 130 8.37 -46.48 -37.07
N TRP A 131 8.19 -47.72 -37.51
CA TRP A 131 6.90 -48.41 -37.45
C TRP A 131 6.37 -48.58 -36.01
N LEU A 132 7.22 -48.99 -35.06
CA LEU A 132 6.84 -49.12 -33.65
C LEU A 132 6.47 -47.77 -32.99
N MET A 133 7.03 -46.67 -33.47
CA MET A 133 6.77 -45.32 -32.92
C MET A 133 5.62 -44.59 -33.62
N GLY A 134 5.44 -44.80 -34.92
CA GLY A 134 4.48 -44.08 -35.77
C GLY A 134 3.23 -44.89 -36.15
N GLY A 135 3.21 -46.19 -35.87
CA GLY A 135 2.18 -47.09 -36.37
C GLY A 135 2.42 -47.54 -37.82
N MET A 136 1.56 -48.45 -38.30
CA MET A 136 1.53 -48.94 -39.69
C MET A 136 0.68 -47.95 -40.49
N GLU A 137 1.30 -47.09 -41.30
CA GLU A 137 0.62 -46.42 -42.42
C GLU A 137 0.53 -47.37 -43.62
#